data_AF-A0A075MQR1-F1
#
_entry.id   AF-A0A075MQR1-F1
#
_cell.length_a   1.000
_cell.length_b   1.000
_cell.length_c   1.000
_cell.angle_alpha   90.00
_cell.angle_beta   90.00
_cell.angle_gamma   90.00
#
_symmetry.space_group_name_H-M   'P 1'
#
loop_
_entity.id
_entity.type
_entity.pdbx_description
1 polymer ?
#
loop_
_entity_poly.entity_id
_entity_poly.type
_entity_poly.pdbx_seq_one_letter_code
_entity_poly.pdbx_strand_id
1 'polypeptide(L)'
;MRRVAISAAATSKFTKAIERSIFDVACEPCIEILKSYGSKDVDAVLFSTCATEQYGSTIISERLGVKPKMSQRVDNLCNSGTNAIATAYSLIASGLCESALVVGAEKAHSEGNRLVWDVTRGSFNFPVHWASMFARSHMRCFGTTEEQMAQVSVKNHKNAAKNKNALFFQKPVTIKDVMESKMIAEPVKLLDCSAPCDGASAVLLLSEQRAKKAENDPVWIKGIGQKTSGASFASMDDLTALETAKRAARDAYEMANVKPSQVDVAELHDAFTILEIMAYEDLGFAQKGKGGKFVEQQDIAINPRGGILGCGHPVGATGVAQVAEITLQLSGKAGKRQVKGCRTGLVHNLAAAGSSATVMVLGIT
;
A
#
# COMPACT_ATOMS: atom_id res chain seq x y z
N MET A 1 -0.63 25.68 -6.04
CA MET A 1 -0.55 24.72 -4.92
C MET A 1 0.90 24.45 -4.62
N ARG A 2 1.33 24.34 -3.35
CA ARG A 2 2.74 24.11 -3.02
C ARG A 2 3.13 22.67 -3.36
N ARG A 3 4.35 22.45 -3.86
CA ARG A 3 4.88 21.09 -4.06
C ARG A 3 5.20 20.46 -2.70
N VAL A 4 4.95 19.16 -2.60
CA VAL A 4 5.18 18.38 -1.38
C VAL A 4 6.09 17.20 -1.74
N ALA A 5 7.14 17.02 -0.93
CA ALA A 5 8.08 15.92 -1.08
C ALA A 5 7.95 14.94 0.08
N ILE A 6 8.22 13.67 -0.18
CA ILE A 6 8.51 12.67 0.84
C ILE A 6 10.04 12.63 0.99
N SER A 7 10.53 13.04 2.16
CA SER A 7 11.97 13.23 2.39
C SER A 7 12.62 12.08 3.14
N ALA A 8 11.83 11.29 3.88
CA ALA A 8 12.32 10.13 4.62
C ALA A 8 11.23 9.08 4.72
N ALA A 9 11.66 7.82 4.79
CA ALA A 9 10.77 6.67 4.90
C ALA A 9 11.45 5.58 5.72
N ALA A 10 10.67 4.89 6.55
CA ALA A 10 11.13 3.75 7.32
C ALA A 10 9.98 2.75 7.52
N THR A 11 10.32 1.46 7.58
CA THR A 11 9.36 0.38 7.79
C THR A 11 9.95 -0.58 8.82
N SER A 12 9.15 -0.96 9.82
CA SER A 12 9.55 -1.98 10.79
C SER A 12 9.55 -3.37 10.16
N LYS A 13 10.09 -4.36 10.87
CA LYS A 13 9.97 -5.75 10.46
C LYS A 13 8.55 -6.24 10.70
N PHE A 14 7.92 -6.82 9.68
CA PHE A 14 6.61 -7.42 9.82
C PHE A 14 6.73 -8.81 10.44
N THR A 15 5.89 -9.10 11.43
CA THR A 15 5.95 -10.35 12.21
C THR A 15 4.56 -10.92 12.46
N LYS A 16 4.45 -12.20 12.80
CA LYS A 16 3.14 -12.83 13.05
C LYS A 16 2.45 -12.27 14.30
N ALA A 17 3.23 -11.93 15.32
CA ALA A 17 2.75 -11.39 16.57
C ALA A 17 3.91 -10.67 17.30
N ILE A 18 3.58 -9.57 17.97
CA ILE A 18 4.43 -8.79 18.85
C ILE A 18 3.64 -8.64 20.16
N GLU A 19 4.28 -8.75 21.33
CA GLU A 19 3.58 -8.54 22.60
C GLU A 19 3.32 -7.05 22.89
N ARG A 20 4.16 -6.17 22.32
CA ARG A 20 4.08 -4.72 22.48
C ARG A 20 2.80 -4.14 21.88
N SER A 21 2.39 -3.00 22.44
CA SER A 21 1.21 -2.26 22.00
C SER A 21 1.35 -1.76 20.56
N ILE A 22 0.24 -1.53 19.87
CA ILE A 22 0.24 -0.96 18.52
C ILE A 22 0.98 0.38 18.46
N PHE A 23 0.91 1.19 19.53
CA PHE A 23 1.59 2.47 19.62
C PHE A 23 3.11 2.32 19.71
N ASP A 24 3.61 1.28 20.39
CA ASP A 24 5.06 1.00 20.41
C ASP A 24 5.55 0.56 19.04
N VAL A 25 4.77 -0.30 18.37
CA VAL A 25 5.07 -0.76 17.01
C VAL A 25 5.07 0.44 16.05
N ALA A 26 4.13 1.37 16.18
CA ALA A 26 4.05 2.60 15.39
C ALA A 26 5.27 3.52 15.60
N CYS A 27 5.80 3.60 16.82
CA CYS A 27 6.92 4.48 17.12
C CYS A 27 8.24 4.04 16.45
N GLU A 28 8.44 2.74 16.19
CA GLU A 28 9.69 2.20 15.65
C GLU A 28 10.19 2.89 14.37
N PRO A 29 9.43 2.90 13.24
CA PRO A 29 9.88 3.56 12.02
C PRO A 29 9.97 5.08 12.19
N CYS A 30 9.16 5.68 13.06
CA CYS A 30 9.21 7.11 13.34
C CYS A 30 10.52 7.51 14.01
N ILE A 31 11.01 6.72 14.97
CA ILE A 31 12.29 6.98 15.65
C ILE A 31 13.43 7.03 14.63
N GLU A 32 13.46 6.12 13.65
CA GLU A 32 14.49 6.13 12.60
C GLU A 32 14.47 7.41 11.77
N ILE A 33 13.28 7.91 11.42
CA ILE A 33 13.13 9.18 10.69
C ILE A 33 13.56 10.37 11.56
N LEU A 34 13.14 10.39 12.83
CA LEU A 34 13.38 11.51 13.74
C LEU A 34 14.84 11.63 14.19
N LYS A 35 15.63 10.55 14.14
CA LYS A 35 17.09 10.61 14.38
C LYS A 35 17.78 11.62 13.47
N SER A 36 17.32 11.74 12.22
CA SER A 36 17.93 12.65 11.24
C SER A 36 17.23 14.01 11.17
N TYR A 37 15.91 14.06 11.38
CA TYR A 37 15.13 15.28 11.18
C TYR A 37 14.86 16.09 12.46
N GLY A 38 14.86 15.44 13.64
CA GLY A 38 14.53 16.08 14.92
C GLY A 38 13.03 16.15 15.19
N SER A 39 12.63 15.91 16.44
CA SER A 39 11.22 15.89 16.86
C SER A 39 10.55 17.26 16.92
N LYS A 40 11.33 18.33 17.10
CA LYS A 40 10.82 19.71 17.22
C LYS A 40 10.37 20.32 15.88
N ASP A 41 10.78 19.71 14.77
CA ASP A 41 10.58 20.25 13.42
C ASP A 41 9.36 19.65 12.70
N VAL A 42 8.58 18.81 13.39
CA VAL A 42 7.36 18.15 12.91
C VAL A 42 6.12 18.96 13.30
N ASP A 43 5.43 19.53 12.31
CA ASP A 43 4.23 20.35 12.53
C ASP A 43 2.95 19.52 12.67
N ALA A 44 2.86 18.36 12.01
CA ALA A 44 1.69 17.48 12.06
C ALA A 44 2.06 16.00 12.21
N VAL A 45 1.24 15.24 12.93
CA VAL A 45 1.34 13.78 13.05
C VAL A 45 0.03 13.14 12.61
N LEU A 46 0.10 12.24 11.63
CA LEU A 46 -1.06 11.49 11.16
C LEU A 46 -0.82 9.99 11.41
N PHE A 47 -1.80 9.34 12.05
CA PHE A 47 -1.76 7.93 12.37
C PHE A 47 -2.84 7.17 11.59
N SER A 48 -2.45 6.19 10.78
CA SER A 48 -3.38 5.29 10.09
C SER A 48 -3.43 3.91 10.75
N THR A 49 -4.63 3.48 11.13
CA THR A 49 -4.88 2.17 11.72
C THR A 49 -6.35 1.80 11.62
N CYS A 50 -6.65 0.50 11.52
CA CYS A 50 -8.00 -0.03 11.67
C CYS A 50 -8.24 -0.60 13.08
N ALA A 51 -7.26 -0.50 13.98
CA ALA A 51 -7.40 -0.89 15.37
C ALA A 51 -8.31 0.10 16.11
N THR A 52 -9.02 -0.39 17.14
CA THR A 52 -10.07 0.39 17.84
C THR A 52 -9.53 1.30 18.92
N GLU A 53 -8.24 1.17 19.27
CA GLU A 53 -7.59 2.01 20.26
C GLU A 53 -7.66 3.50 19.85
N GLN A 54 -8.24 4.29 20.75
CA GLN A 54 -8.50 5.70 20.51
C GLN A 54 -7.28 6.57 20.82
N TYR A 55 -7.33 7.83 20.38
CA TYR A 55 -6.33 8.86 20.70
C TYR A 55 -4.89 8.55 20.24
N GLY A 56 -4.73 7.59 19.31
CA GLY A 56 -3.45 7.02 18.95
C GLY A 56 -2.41 7.99 18.40
N SER A 57 -2.80 8.93 17.53
CA SER A 57 -1.85 9.93 16.98
C SER A 57 -1.26 10.82 18.08
N THR A 58 -2.04 11.17 19.10
CA THR A 58 -1.57 11.98 20.24
C THR A 58 -0.67 11.17 21.16
N ILE A 59 -1.03 9.92 21.47
CA ILE A 59 -0.19 9.01 22.26
C ILE A 59 1.17 8.79 21.57
N ILE A 60 1.16 8.55 20.26
CA ILE A 60 2.39 8.40 19.47
C ILE A 60 3.22 9.68 19.50
N SER A 61 2.58 10.85 19.36
CA SER A 61 3.29 12.15 19.44
C SER A 61 4.01 12.33 20.77
N GLU A 62 3.32 12.04 21.88
CA GLU A 62 3.90 12.11 23.23
C GLU A 62 5.08 11.16 23.39
N ARG A 63 4.93 9.89 22.98
CA ARG A 63 5.99 8.87 23.05
C ARG A 63 7.23 9.24 22.23
N LEU A 64 7.04 9.92 21.10
CA LEU A 64 8.13 10.39 20.23
C LEU A 64 8.72 11.73 20.68
N GLY A 65 8.17 12.35 21.72
CA GLY A 65 8.58 13.70 22.15
C GLY A 65 8.29 14.79 21.11
N VAL A 66 7.33 14.55 20.22
CA VAL A 66 6.87 15.50 19.21
C VAL A 66 5.71 16.31 19.80
N LYS A 67 5.75 17.63 19.64
CA LYS A 67 4.65 18.54 20.03
C LYS A 67 4.03 19.13 18.77
N PRO A 68 3.23 18.35 18.01
CA PRO A 68 2.73 18.81 16.73
C PRO A 68 1.62 19.84 16.93
N LYS A 69 1.47 20.74 15.97
CA LYS A 69 0.32 21.66 15.90
C LYS A 69 -0.97 20.90 15.60
N MET A 70 -0.87 19.79 14.86
CA MET A 70 -2.00 18.97 14.42
C MET A 70 -1.73 17.47 14.62
N SER A 71 -2.72 16.75 15.11
CA SER A 71 -2.67 15.30 15.32
C SER A 71 -3.97 14.69 14.79
N GLN A 72 -3.89 13.70 13.90
CA GLN A 72 -5.08 13.09 13.28
C GLN A 72 -4.95 11.57 13.22
N ARG A 73 -6.06 10.88 13.46
CA ARG A 73 -6.24 9.46 13.13
C ARG A 73 -7.02 9.35 11.83
N VAL A 74 -6.55 8.53 10.90
CA VAL A 74 -7.19 8.30 9.59
C VAL A 74 -7.48 6.82 9.44
N ASP A 75 -8.75 6.50 9.15
CA ASP A 75 -9.22 5.14 8.87
C ASP A 75 -10.04 5.15 7.59
N ASN A 76 -9.67 4.26 6.68
CA ASN A 76 -10.42 3.87 5.50
C ASN A 76 -10.05 2.40 5.13
N LEU A 77 -9.98 1.51 6.12
CA LEU A 77 -9.56 0.12 5.96
C LEU A 77 -8.14 -0.02 5.35
N CYS A 78 -7.94 -0.94 4.41
CA CYS A 78 -6.62 -1.28 3.87
C CYS A 78 -5.94 -0.14 3.09
N ASN A 79 -6.68 0.94 2.73
CA ASN A 79 -6.08 2.15 2.14
C ASN A 79 -5.96 3.35 3.10
N SER A 80 -6.11 3.13 4.41
CA SER A 80 -5.92 4.16 5.45
C SER A 80 -4.57 4.87 5.33
N GLY A 81 -3.49 4.14 5.04
CA GLY A 81 -2.15 4.70 4.93
C GLY A 81 -1.99 5.71 3.80
N THR A 82 -2.47 5.40 2.60
CA THR A 82 -2.42 6.37 1.48
C THR A 82 -3.39 7.52 1.66
N ASN A 83 -4.54 7.31 2.33
CA ASN A 83 -5.44 8.39 2.75
C ASN A 83 -4.76 9.35 3.73
N ALA A 84 -4.04 8.83 4.73
CA ALA A 84 -3.28 9.66 5.66
C ALA A 84 -2.21 10.49 4.94
N ILE A 85 -1.54 9.92 3.93
CA ILE A 85 -0.56 10.64 3.11
C ILE A 85 -1.24 11.71 2.24
N ALA A 86 -2.40 11.44 1.65
CA ALA A 86 -3.19 12.43 0.90
C ALA A 86 -3.68 13.58 1.79
N THR A 87 -4.07 13.30 3.03
CA THR A 87 -4.41 14.32 4.03
C THR A 87 -3.19 15.16 4.39
N ALA A 88 -2.05 14.53 4.68
CA ALA A 88 -0.79 15.24 4.96
C ALA A 88 -0.33 16.10 3.78
N TYR A 89 -0.43 15.58 2.55
CA TYR A 89 -0.21 16.34 1.33
C TYR A 89 -1.10 17.58 1.28
N SER A 90 -2.39 17.44 1.58
CA SER A 90 -3.35 18.55 1.54
C SER A 90 -3.07 19.63 2.59
N LEU A 91 -2.69 19.22 3.81
CA LEU A 91 -2.29 20.15 4.88
C LEU A 91 -1.05 20.97 4.49
N ILE A 92 -0.04 20.32 3.90
CA ILE A 92 1.17 21.01 3.44
C ILE A 92 0.86 21.84 2.18
N ALA A 93 0.16 21.29 1.20
CA ALA A 93 -0.11 21.97 -0.05
C ALA A 93 -0.94 23.26 0.14
N SER A 94 -1.80 23.30 1.17
CA SER A 94 -2.67 24.44 1.52
C SER A 94 -2.01 25.52 2.38
N GLY A 95 -0.87 25.26 3.03
CA GLY A 95 -0.24 26.26 3.92
C GLY A 95 -0.38 25.97 5.42
N LEU A 96 -1.16 24.96 5.82
CA LEU A 96 -1.49 24.71 7.23
C LEU A 96 -0.31 24.15 8.04
N CYS A 97 0.62 23.44 7.40
CA CYS A 97 1.90 23.03 7.99
C CYS A 97 3.03 22.99 6.95
N GLU A 98 4.27 22.89 7.43
CA GLU A 98 5.46 22.73 6.57
C GLU A 98 6.01 21.30 6.59
N SER A 99 5.67 20.51 7.61
CA SER A 99 6.08 19.11 7.75
C SER A 99 4.97 18.26 8.33
N ALA A 100 4.90 17.00 7.92
CA ALA A 100 3.97 16.02 8.46
C ALA A 100 4.63 14.64 8.56
N LEU A 101 4.63 14.08 9.76
CA LEU A 101 5.01 12.69 9.99
C LEU A 101 3.74 11.83 9.85
N VAL A 102 3.73 10.96 8.85
CA VAL A 102 2.64 10.00 8.65
C VAL A 102 3.14 8.63 9.06
N VAL A 103 2.40 7.97 9.94
CA VAL A 103 2.70 6.63 10.42
C VAL A 103 1.47 5.75 10.29
N GLY A 104 1.65 4.55 9.77
CA GLY A 104 0.65 3.51 9.80
C GLY A 104 1.14 2.33 10.62
N ALA A 105 0.26 1.74 11.43
CA ALA A 105 0.56 0.53 12.19
C ALA A 105 -0.67 -0.36 12.31
N GLU A 106 -0.43 -1.66 12.45
CA GLU A 106 -1.49 -2.64 12.64
C GLU A 106 -0.99 -3.85 13.42
N LYS A 107 -1.94 -4.56 14.04
CA LYS A 107 -1.74 -5.85 14.68
C LYS A 107 -2.46 -6.94 13.87
N ALA A 108 -1.91 -8.15 13.83
CA ALA A 108 -2.41 -9.29 13.06
C ALA A 108 -3.86 -9.66 13.39
N HIS A 109 -4.32 -9.34 14.60
CA HIS A 109 -5.65 -9.66 15.11
C HIS A 109 -6.53 -8.43 15.35
N SER A 110 -6.25 -7.30 14.68
CA SER A 110 -7.12 -6.13 14.79
C SER A 110 -8.50 -6.37 14.17
N GLU A 111 -9.52 -5.71 14.70
CA GLU A 111 -10.92 -5.87 14.29
C GLU A 111 -11.17 -5.46 12.83
N GLY A 112 -10.35 -4.56 12.28
CA GLY A 112 -10.41 -4.12 10.89
C GLY A 112 -10.24 -5.23 9.85
N ASN A 113 -9.79 -6.42 10.26
CA ASN A 113 -9.67 -7.60 9.39
C ASN A 113 -11.03 -8.29 9.12
N ARG A 114 -12.12 -7.86 9.77
CA ARG A 114 -13.47 -8.41 9.56
C ARG A 114 -14.45 -7.29 9.24
N LEU A 115 -15.15 -7.40 8.11
CA LEU A 115 -16.09 -6.36 7.67
C LEU A 115 -17.51 -6.60 8.19
N VAL A 116 -17.70 -6.57 9.52
CA VAL A 116 -18.96 -6.96 10.19
C VAL A 116 -20.11 -5.96 10.07
N TRP A 117 -19.85 -4.74 9.59
CA TRP A 117 -20.87 -3.68 9.46
C TRP A 117 -21.74 -3.77 8.21
N ASP A 118 -21.32 -4.50 7.18
CA ASP A 118 -22.07 -4.60 5.93
C ASP A 118 -22.99 -5.82 5.92
N VAL A 119 -24.22 -5.62 6.39
CA VAL A 119 -25.24 -6.67 6.43
C VAL A 119 -25.57 -7.26 5.06
N THR A 120 -25.32 -6.52 3.97
CA THR A 120 -25.59 -7.00 2.60
C THR A 120 -24.69 -8.17 2.21
N ARG A 121 -23.60 -8.41 2.96
CA ARG A 121 -22.69 -9.53 2.73
C ARG A 121 -23.25 -10.88 3.19
N GLY A 122 -24.27 -10.90 4.04
CA GLY A 122 -24.80 -12.14 4.62
C GLY A 122 -23.69 -12.97 5.27
N SER A 123 -23.41 -14.16 4.74
CA SER A 123 -22.34 -15.05 5.22
C SER A 123 -20.95 -14.74 4.63
N PHE A 124 -20.84 -13.85 3.63
CA PHE A 124 -19.60 -13.53 2.94
C PHE A 124 -18.74 -12.47 3.64
N ASN A 125 -18.41 -12.71 4.91
CA ASN A 125 -17.81 -11.69 5.79
C ASN A 125 -16.26 -11.60 5.72
N PHE A 126 -15.60 -12.54 5.06
CA PHE A 126 -14.15 -12.58 4.92
C PHE A 126 -13.67 -12.13 3.53
N PRO A 127 -12.49 -11.47 3.44
CA PRO A 127 -12.01 -10.95 2.16
C PRO A 127 -11.75 -11.95 1.05
N VAL A 128 -11.46 -13.19 1.43
CA VAL A 128 -11.27 -14.29 0.48
C VAL A 128 -12.51 -14.59 -0.37
N HIS A 129 -13.72 -14.30 0.14
CA HIS A 129 -14.93 -14.51 -0.65
C HIS A 129 -15.01 -13.56 -1.85
N TRP A 130 -14.62 -12.29 -1.68
CA TRP A 130 -14.60 -11.33 -2.79
C TRP A 130 -13.50 -11.66 -3.79
N ALA A 131 -12.33 -12.07 -3.29
CA ALA A 131 -11.26 -12.57 -4.15
C ALA A 131 -11.72 -13.77 -5.00
N SER A 132 -12.47 -14.70 -4.42
CA SER A 132 -13.07 -15.83 -5.15
C SER A 132 -14.05 -15.35 -6.24
N MET A 133 -14.93 -14.40 -5.93
CA MET A 133 -15.87 -13.83 -6.90
C MET A 133 -15.17 -13.10 -8.05
N PHE A 134 -14.15 -12.30 -7.75
CA PHE A 134 -13.31 -11.63 -8.75
C PHE A 134 -12.58 -12.65 -9.63
N ALA A 135 -11.96 -13.66 -9.02
CA ALA A 135 -11.24 -14.70 -9.75
C ALA A 135 -12.20 -15.45 -10.69
N ARG A 136 -13.32 -15.97 -10.18
CA ARG A 136 -14.30 -16.68 -11.01
C ARG A 136 -14.84 -15.82 -12.16
N SER A 137 -15.13 -14.55 -11.90
CA SER A 137 -15.64 -13.63 -12.93
C SER A 137 -14.59 -13.37 -14.01
N HIS A 138 -13.35 -13.07 -13.62
CA HIS A 138 -12.25 -12.81 -14.55
C HIS A 138 -11.86 -14.07 -15.35
N MET A 139 -11.79 -15.24 -14.70
CA MET A 139 -11.58 -16.54 -15.36
C MET A 139 -12.67 -16.83 -16.39
N ARG A 140 -13.94 -16.63 -16.04
CA ARG A 140 -15.08 -16.88 -16.94
C ARG A 140 -15.07 -15.95 -18.15
N CYS A 141 -14.76 -14.67 -17.96
CA CYS A 141 -14.83 -13.67 -19.02
C CYS A 141 -13.58 -13.66 -19.90
N PHE A 142 -12.40 -13.92 -19.34
CA PHE A 142 -11.11 -13.69 -20.02
C PHE A 142 -10.19 -14.90 -20.06
N GLY A 143 -10.54 -16.01 -19.41
CA GLY A 143 -9.75 -17.24 -19.43
C GLY A 143 -8.46 -17.18 -18.59
N THR A 144 -8.39 -16.28 -17.60
CA THR A 144 -7.29 -16.29 -16.61
C THR A 144 -7.20 -17.67 -15.96
N THR A 145 -5.98 -18.13 -15.69
CA THR A 145 -5.75 -19.45 -15.11
C THR A 145 -5.28 -19.35 -13.66
N GLU A 146 -5.51 -20.42 -12.89
CA GLU A 146 -4.97 -20.54 -11.53
C GLU A 146 -3.43 -20.54 -11.53
N GLU A 147 -2.80 -21.03 -12.61
CA GLU A 147 -1.34 -20.97 -12.77
C GLU A 147 -0.84 -19.53 -12.92
N GLN A 148 -1.55 -18.67 -13.67
CA GLN A 148 -1.23 -17.23 -13.75
C GLN A 148 -1.42 -16.53 -12.40
N MET A 149 -2.45 -16.91 -11.63
CA MET A 149 -2.59 -16.44 -10.25
C MET A 149 -1.42 -16.91 -9.37
N ALA A 150 -1.02 -18.18 -9.48
CA ALA A 150 0.12 -18.71 -8.74
C ALA A 150 1.44 -17.99 -9.06
N GLN A 151 1.65 -17.61 -10.31
CA GLN A 151 2.81 -16.83 -10.74
C GLN A 151 2.91 -15.47 -10.03
N VAL A 152 1.79 -14.80 -9.74
CA VAL A 152 1.77 -13.58 -8.91
C VAL A 152 2.36 -13.87 -7.53
N SER A 153 1.91 -14.94 -6.88
CA SER A 153 2.38 -15.31 -5.54
C SER A 153 3.87 -15.64 -5.54
N VAL A 154 4.34 -16.44 -6.50
CA VAL A 154 5.75 -16.80 -6.66
C VAL A 154 6.63 -15.57 -6.87
N LYS A 155 6.22 -14.65 -7.76
CA LYS A 155 6.95 -13.40 -8.01
C LYS A 155 7.09 -12.58 -6.73
N ASN A 156 6.00 -12.39 -6.00
CA ASN A 156 6.00 -11.55 -4.80
C ASN A 156 6.79 -12.18 -3.64
N HIS A 157 6.72 -13.50 -3.44
CA HIS A 157 7.57 -14.19 -2.47
C HIS A 157 9.06 -14.14 -2.86
N LYS A 158 9.38 -14.27 -4.15
CA LYS A 158 10.76 -14.10 -4.65
C LYS A 158 11.30 -12.68 -4.40
N ASN A 159 10.48 -11.65 -4.60
CA ASN A 159 10.84 -10.27 -4.28
C ASN A 159 10.99 -10.05 -2.77
N ALA A 160 10.09 -10.62 -1.95
CA ALA A 160 10.15 -10.56 -0.49
C ALA A 160 11.42 -11.22 0.08
N ALA A 161 11.99 -12.22 -0.60
CA ALA A 161 13.27 -12.82 -0.19
C ALA A 161 14.45 -11.83 -0.16
N LYS A 162 14.32 -10.68 -0.83
CA LYS A 162 15.30 -9.57 -0.81
C LYS A 162 14.98 -8.50 0.24
N ASN A 163 13.86 -8.64 0.96
CA ASN A 163 13.37 -7.68 1.93
C ASN A 163 13.48 -8.21 3.38
N LYS A 164 14.47 -7.74 4.14
CA LYS A 164 14.66 -8.14 5.55
C LYS A 164 13.47 -7.84 6.47
N ASN A 165 12.59 -6.92 6.06
CA ASN A 165 11.41 -6.52 6.82
C ASN A 165 10.17 -7.35 6.45
N ALA A 166 10.21 -8.16 5.41
CA ALA A 166 9.08 -8.99 4.99
C ALA A 166 8.82 -10.16 5.95
N LEU A 167 7.55 -10.50 6.19
CA LEU A 167 7.14 -11.67 6.96
C LEU A 167 7.69 -12.98 6.38
N PHE A 168 7.73 -13.07 5.04
CA PHE A 168 8.24 -14.22 4.30
C PHE A 168 9.68 -14.02 3.80
N PHE A 169 10.49 -13.21 4.51
CA PHE A 169 11.91 -13.05 4.20
C PHE A 169 12.63 -14.41 4.14
N GLN A 170 13.35 -14.65 3.03
CA GLN A 170 14.04 -15.90 2.70
C GLN A 170 13.15 -17.16 2.68
N LYS A 171 11.85 -16.99 2.38
CA LYS A 171 10.90 -18.10 2.19
C LYS A 171 10.29 -18.05 0.79
N PRO A 172 11.05 -18.43 -0.26
CA PRO A 172 10.51 -18.49 -1.60
C PRO A 172 9.40 -19.54 -1.68
N VAL A 173 8.50 -19.33 -2.63
CA VAL A 173 7.37 -20.21 -2.93
C VAL A 173 7.47 -20.61 -4.40
N THR A 174 7.14 -21.86 -4.73
CA THR A 174 7.06 -22.37 -6.11
C THR A 174 5.62 -22.42 -6.60
N ILE A 175 5.42 -22.54 -7.92
CA ILE A 175 4.06 -22.72 -8.49
C ILE A 175 3.38 -23.94 -7.89
N LYS A 176 4.12 -25.04 -7.75
CA LYS A 176 3.63 -26.28 -7.13
C LYS A 176 3.14 -26.03 -5.71
N ASP A 177 3.90 -25.32 -4.88
CA ASP A 177 3.49 -24.98 -3.51
C ASP A 177 2.17 -24.21 -3.49
N VAL A 178 1.98 -23.25 -4.39
CA VAL A 178 0.73 -22.48 -4.48
C VAL A 178 -0.43 -23.38 -4.90
N MET A 179 -0.25 -24.14 -5.98
CA MET A 179 -1.28 -25.00 -6.56
C MET A 179 -1.71 -26.12 -5.60
N GLU A 180 -0.81 -26.64 -4.78
CA GLU A 180 -1.08 -27.68 -3.78
C GLU A 180 -1.50 -27.12 -2.40
N SER A 181 -1.46 -25.80 -2.20
CA SER A 181 -1.86 -25.19 -0.94
C SER A 181 -3.37 -25.31 -0.68
N LYS A 182 -3.75 -25.29 0.62
CA LYS A 182 -5.14 -25.45 1.05
C LYS A 182 -6.07 -24.48 0.30
N MET A 183 -7.09 -25.00 -0.37
CA MET A 183 -8.17 -24.18 -0.93
C MET A 183 -8.96 -23.53 0.21
N ILE A 184 -9.12 -22.21 0.14
CA ILE A 184 -9.85 -21.43 1.17
C ILE A 184 -11.25 -21.08 0.66
N ALA A 185 -11.36 -20.60 -0.57
CA ALA A 185 -12.63 -20.40 -1.27
C ALA A 185 -12.36 -20.56 -2.77
N GLU A 186 -13.00 -21.53 -3.43
CA GLU A 186 -12.73 -21.85 -4.84
C GLU A 186 -12.74 -20.60 -5.74
N PRO A 187 -11.69 -20.33 -6.55
CA PRO A 187 -10.46 -21.10 -6.78
C PRO A 187 -9.26 -20.69 -5.91
N VAL A 188 -9.46 -19.73 -5.00
CA VAL A 188 -8.43 -19.07 -4.18
C VAL A 188 -7.91 -20.01 -3.10
N LYS A 189 -6.59 -20.21 -3.09
CA LYS A 189 -5.88 -21.05 -2.13
C LYS A 189 -5.16 -20.21 -1.07
N LEU A 190 -4.56 -20.87 -0.09
CA LEU A 190 -3.90 -20.21 1.03
C LEU A 190 -2.77 -19.29 0.55
N LEU A 191 -1.96 -19.73 -0.40
CA LEU A 191 -0.84 -18.94 -0.93
C LEU A 191 -1.26 -17.92 -2.01
N ASP A 192 -2.56 -17.87 -2.35
CA ASP A 192 -3.16 -16.74 -3.07
C ASP A 192 -3.57 -15.59 -2.14
N CYS A 193 -3.56 -15.83 -0.82
CA CYS A 193 -3.99 -14.86 0.20
C CYS A 193 -2.79 -14.16 0.84
N SER A 194 -2.94 -12.88 1.15
CA SER A 194 -2.03 -12.20 2.07
C SER A 194 -2.14 -12.72 3.51
N ALA A 195 -1.06 -12.60 4.27
CA ALA A 195 -1.01 -13.02 5.67
C ALA A 195 -1.21 -11.83 6.63
N PRO A 196 -2.15 -11.90 7.58
CA PRO A 196 -2.23 -10.93 8.67
C PRO A 196 -0.93 -10.90 9.46
N CYS A 197 -0.46 -9.71 9.80
CA CYS A 197 0.77 -9.53 10.57
C CYS A 197 0.75 -8.23 11.37
N ASP A 198 1.65 -8.16 12.33
CA ASP A 198 2.02 -6.95 13.03
C ASP A 198 3.05 -6.19 12.22
N GLY A 199 2.94 -4.86 12.17
CA GLY A 199 3.94 -4.04 11.50
C GLY A 199 3.57 -2.57 11.48
N ALA A 200 4.58 -1.73 11.20
CA ALA A 200 4.41 -0.30 11.02
C ALA A 200 5.31 0.24 9.90
N SER A 201 4.89 1.35 9.31
CA SER A 201 5.68 2.12 8.38
C SER A 201 5.42 3.60 8.58
N ALA A 202 6.45 4.42 8.39
CA ALA A 202 6.35 5.86 8.50
C ALA A 202 7.01 6.55 7.31
N VAL A 203 6.50 7.75 6.98
CA VAL A 203 7.08 8.66 6.00
C VAL A 203 7.02 10.09 6.53
N LEU A 204 8.03 10.89 6.19
CA LEU A 204 8.06 12.33 6.49
C LEU A 204 7.81 13.12 5.22
N LEU A 205 6.73 13.89 5.22
CA LEU A 205 6.42 14.83 4.14
C LEU A 205 6.89 16.23 4.52
N LEU A 206 7.46 16.94 3.55
CA LEU A 206 7.94 18.31 3.70
C LEU A 206 7.40 19.19 2.58
N SER A 207 7.18 20.46 2.90
CA SER A 207 6.97 21.51 1.88
C SER A 207 8.21 21.63 1.00
N GLU A 208 8.04 22.15 -0.22
CA GLU A 208 9.17 22.39 -1.14
C GLU A 208 10.30 23.20 -0.51
N GLN A 209 9.97 24.18 0.33
CA GLN A 209 10.97 25.03 0.99
C GLN A 209 11.80 24.25 2.03
N ARG A 210 11.18 23.37 2.82
CA ARG A 210 11.89 22.51 3.77
C ARG A 210 12.63 21.38 3.07
N ALA A 211 12.02 20.77 2.05
CA ALA A 211 12.61 19.69 1.28
C ALA A 211 13.91 20.10 0.59
N LYS A 212 13.98 21.30 -0.01
CA LYS A 212 15.21 21.82 -0.64
C LYS A 212 16.33 22.16 0.34
N LYS A 213 16.00 22.37 1.63
CA LYS A 213 16.98 22.62 2.70
C LYS A 213 17.48 21.35 3.36
N ALA A 214 16.71 20.27 3.29
CA ALA A 214 17.16 18.96 3.71
C ALA A 214 18.19 18.46 2.67
N GLU A 215 19.36 18.01 3.12
CA GLU A 215 20.45 17.50 2.27
C GLU A 215 20.12 16.12 1.63
N ASN A 216 18.89 15.92 1.18
CA ASN A 216 18.40 14.67 0.60
C ASN A 216 17.74 14.93 -0.77
N ASP A 217 17.87 13.97 -1.69
CA ASP A 217 17.14 14.00 -2.96
C ASP A 217 15.64 13.81 -2.71
N PRO A 218 14.81 14.85 -2.91
CA PRO A 218 13.40 14.80 -2.56
C PRO A 218 12.61 14.01 -3.59
N VAL A 219 11.80 13.04 -3.13
CA VAL A 219 10.81 12.35 -3.95
C VAL A 219 9.51 13.13 -3.91
N TRP A 220 9.04 13.61 -5.07
CA TRP A 220 7.88 14.47 -5.13
C TRP A 220 6.59 13.68 -5.34
N ILE A 221 5.53 14.07 -4.64
CA ILE A 221 4.17 13.64 -4.98
C ILE A 221 3.76 14.42 -6.23
N LYS A 222 3.67 13.74 -7.36
CA LYS A 222 3.35 14.33 -8.69
C LYS A 222 1.86 14.28 -8.97
N GLY A 223 1.17 13.24 -8.51
CA GLY A 223 -0.26 13.08 -8.72
C GLY A 223 -0.90 12.23 -7.65
N ILE A 224 -2.15 12.55 -7.30
CA ILE A 224 -2.98 11.78 -6.38
C ILE A 224 -4.37 11.67 -6.99
N GLY A 225 -4.90 10.44 -7.05
CA GLY A 225 -6.30 10.19 -7.34
C GLY A 225 -6.91 9.33 -6.24
N GLN A 226 -8.09 9.72 -5.77
CA GLN A 226 -8.86 8.98 -4.78
C GLN A 226 -10.30 8.83 -5.24
N LYS A 227 -10.83 7.61 -5.13
CA LYS A 227 -12.20 7.28 -5.51
C LYS A 227 -12.82 6.31 -4.51
N THR A 228 -14.10 6.53 -4.25
CA THR A 228 -14.94 5.67 -3.40
C THR A 228 -16.26 5.48 -4.11
N SER A 229 -16.71 4.24 -4.28
CA SER A 229 -18.01 3.89 -4.84
C SER A 229 -19.04 3.54 -3.76
N GLY A 230 -18.60 3.14 -2.57
CA GLY A 230 -19.48 2.82 -1.45
C GLY A 230 -18.81 1.92 -0.41
N ALA A 231 -19.55 1.56 0.63
CA ALA A 231 -19.12 0.60 1.65
C ALA A 231 -19.70 -0.81 1.45
N SER A 232 -20.86 -0.89 0.78
CA SER A 232 -21.61 -2.13 0.57
C SER A 232 -21.10 -2.89 -0.65
N PHE A 233 -21.00 -4.22 -0.53
CA PHE A 233 -20.72 -5.07 -1.69
C PHE A 233 -21.78 -4.94 -2.79
N ALA A 234 -23.04 -4.68 -2.44
CA ALA A 234 -24.13 -4.50 -3.41
C ALA A 234 -23.96 -3.26 -4.31
N SER A 235 -23.02 -2.36 -4.00
CA SER A 235 -22.68 -1.20 -4.83
C SER A 235 -21.68 -1.49 -5.94
N MET A 236 -21.29 -2.75 -6.14
CA MET A 236 -20.31 -3.15 -7.14
C MET A 236 -20.99 -3.59 -8.43
N ASP A 237 -20.77 -2.82 -9.50
CA ASP A 237 -21.40 -3.07 -10.80
C ASP A 237 -20.67 -4.12 -11.64
N ASP A 238 -19.34 -4.21 -11.52
CA ASP A 238 -18.49 -5.09 -12.33
C ASP A 238 -17.49 -5.85 -11.46
N LEU A 239 -17.57 -7.18 -11.50
CA LEU A 239 -16.66 -8.10 -10.80
C LEU A 239 -15.43 -8.47 -11.63
N THR A 240 -15.29 -7.90 -12.82
CA THR A 240 -14.15 -8.12 -13.69
C THR A 240 -13.18 -6.96 -13.68
N ALA A 241 -13.52 -5.83 -13.04
CA ALA A 241 -12.71 -4.61 -12.97
C ALA A 241 -12.70 -3.96 -11.58
N LEU A 242 -11.63 -3.22 -11.30
CA LEU A 242 -11.44 -2.35 -10.14
C LEU A 242 -11.77 -0.91 -10.55
N GLU A 243 -13.05 -0.60 -10.72
CA GLU A 243 -13.50 0.68 -11.27
C GLU A 243 -13.02 1.90 -10.47
N THR A 244 -12.94 1.80 -9.14
CA THR A 244 -12.37 2.87 -8.30
C THR A 244 -10.89 3.08 -8.57
N ALA A 245 -10.11 2.01 -8.76
CA ALA A 245 -8.69 2.08 -9.08
C ALA A 245 -8.46 2.70 -10.45
N LYS A 246 -9.23 2.31 -11.46
CA LYS A 246 -9.17 2.86 -12.82
C LYS A 246 -9.40 4.37 -12.84
N ARG A 247 -10.45 4.81 -12.14
CA ARG A 247 -10.79 6.25 -12.03
C ARG A 247 -9.76 7.01 -11.20
N ALA A 248 -9.25 6.43 -10.11
CA ALA A 248 -8.19 7.02 -9.31
C ALA A 248 -6.88 7.13 -10.10
N ALA A 249 -6.53 6.12 -10.89
CA ALA A 249 -5.34 6.12 -11.73
C ALA A 249 -5.40 7.23 -12.78
N ARG A 250 -6.53 7.38 -13.48
CA ARG A 250 -6.74 8.47 -14.44
C ARG A 250 -6.45 9.83 -13.81
N ASP A 251 -7.07 10.13 -12.67
CA ASP A 251 -6.90 11.42 -12.00
C ASP A 251 -5.45 11.62 -11.52
N ALA A 252 -4.79 10.56 -11.01
CA ALA A 252 -3.38 10.61 -10.59
C ALA A 252 -2.43 10.85 -11.77
N TYR A 253 -2.65 10.18 -12.90
CA TYR A 253 -1.88 10.34 -14.13
C TYR A 253 -2.07 11.73 -14.74
N GLU A 254 -3.31 12.23 -14.78
CA GLU A 254 -3.63 13.58 -15.25
C GLU A 254 -2.95 14.65 -14.40
N MET A 255 -3.07 14.55 -13.06
CA MET A 255 -2.40 15.48 -12.14
C MET A 255 -0.88 15.46 -12.28
N ALA A 256 -0.30 14.28 -12.50
CA ALA A 256 1.15 14.11 -12.69
C ALA A 256 1.64 14.45 -14.10
N ASN A 257 0.73 14.58 -15.07
CA ASN A 257 1.02 14.65 -16.50
C ASN A 257 1.95 13.50 -16.97
N VAL A 258 1.60 12.27 -16.60
CA VAL A 258 2.33 11.06 -17.01
C VAL A 258 1.37 10.03 -17.61
N LYS A 259 1.88 9.19 -18.50
CA LYS A 259 1.18 8.03 -19.04
C LYS A 259 1.54 6.76 -18.25
N PRO A 260 0.68 5.72 -18.23
CA PRO A 260 1.01 4.44 -17.61
C PRO A 260 2.34 3.85 -18.11
N SER A 261 2.64 4.01 -19.41
CA SER A 261 3.88 3.55 -20.03
C SER A 261 5.16 4.28 -19.58
N GLN A 262 5.03 5.32 -18.75
CA GLN A 262 6.15 6.07 -18.18
C GLN A 262 6.42 5.69 -16.71
N VAL A 263 5.69 4.72 -16.16
CA VAL A 263 5.91 4.23 -14.79
C VAL A 263 7.01 3.16 -14.82
N ASP A 264 8.09 3.37 -14.08
CA ASP A 264 9.24 2.46 -14.04
C ASP A 264 9.09 1.38 -12.95
N VAL A 265 8.42 1.74 -11.85
CA VAL A 265 8.26 0.89 -10.67
C VAL A 265 6.89 1.12 -10.04
N ALA A 266 6.20 0.06 -9.64
CA ALA A 266 4.90 0.17 -8.99
C ALA A 266 4.75 -0.74 -7.78
N GLU A 267 4.08 -0.23 -6.77
CA GLU A 267 3.60 -0.98 -5.61
C GLU A 267 2.07 -1.11 -5.70
N LEU A 268 1.60 -2.31 -6.02
CA LEU A 268 0.20 -2.65 -6.23
C LEU A 268 -0.42 -3.29 -4.99
N HIS A 269 -1.73 -3.18 -4.86
CA HIS A 269 -2.49 -3.79 -3.76
C HIS A 269 -2.83 -5.25 -4.06
N ASP A 270 -1.86 -6.14 -3.88
CA ASP A 270 -1.95 -7.58 -4.11
C ASP A 270 -2.42 -8.36 -2.87
N ALA A 271 -3.43 -7.90 -2.14
CA ALA A 271 -3.94 -8.64 -0.97
C ALA A 271 -4.41 -10.06 -1.33
N PHE A 272 -4.78 -10.26 -2.60
CA PHE A 272 -4.99 -11.54 -3.25
C PHE A 272 -4.36 -11.53 -4.65
N THR A 273 -3.92 -12.68 -5.15
CA THR A 273 -3.24 -12.80 -6.46
C THR A 273 -4.07 -12.23 -7.62
N ILE A 274 -5.39 -12.47 -7.63
CA ILE A 274 -6.30 -11.91 -8.65
C ILE A 274 -6.33 -10.38 -8.67
N LEU A 275 -6.15 -9.71 -7.51
CA LEU A 275 -6.19 -8.25 -7.45
C LEU A 275 -4.98 -7.62 -8.16
N GLU A 276 -3.82 -8.27 -8.13
CA GLU A 276 -2.66 -7.80 -8.89
C GLU A 276 -2.90 -7.95 -10.40
N ILE A 277 -3.49 -9.07 -10.82
CA ILE A 277 -3.88 -9.30 -12.22
C ILE A 277 -4.84 -8.23 -12.73
N MET A 278 -5.92 -7.94 -11.98
CA MET A 278 -6.88 -6.90 -12.34
C MET A 278 -6.23 -5.50 -12.31
N ALA A 279 -5.36 -5.23 -11.34
CA ALA A 279 -4.65 -3.97 -11.24
C ALA A 279 -3.75 -3.69 -12.45
N TYR A 280 -3.11 -4.70 -13.07
CA TYR A 280 -2.37 -4.50 -14.31
C TYR A 280 -3.23 -3.87 -15.41
N GLU A 281 -4.46 -4.35 -15.52
CA GLU A 281 -5.40 -3.92 -16.54
C GLU A 281 -5.95 -2.53 -16.22
N ASP A 282 -6.44 -2.36 -15.00
CA ASP A 282 -7.21 -1.18 -14.61
C ASP A 282 -6.32 0.04 -14.34
N LEU A 283 -5.02 -0.15 -14.07
CA LEU A 283 -4.02 0.92 -14.02
C LEU A 283 -3.38 1.22 -15.38
N GLY A 284 -3.73 0.47 -16.44
CA GLY A 284 -3.30 0.72 -17.81
C GLY A 284 -1.94 0.13 -18.20
N PHE A 285 -1.42 -0.84 -17.44
CA PHE A 285 -0.18 -1.57 -17.80
C PHE A 285 -0.44 -2.71 -18.80
N ALA A 286 -1.64 -3.29 -18.76
CA ALA A 286 -2.10 -4.33 -19.66
C ALA A 286 -3.45 -3.97 -20.26
N GLN A 287 -3.78 -4.56 -21.42
CA GLN A 287 -5.15 -4.51 -21.94
C GLN A 287 -6.08 -5.35 -21.06
N LYS A 288 -7.38 -5.01 -21.02
CA LYS A 288 -8.40 -5.75 -20.27
C LYS A 288 -8.40 -7.23 -20.66
N GLY A 289 -8.44 -8.12 -19.66
CA GLY A 289 -8.36 -9.57 -19.85
C GLY A 289 -6.98 -10.12 -20.22
N LYS A 290 -5.93 -9.29 -20.23
CA LYS A 290 -4.55 -9.72 -20.49
C LYS A 290 -3.66 -9.68 -19.24
N GLY A 291 -4.20 -9.32 -18.08
CA GLY A 291 -3.44 -9.22 -16.83
C GLY A 291 -2.77 -10.54 -16.42
N GLY A 292 -3.42 -11.69 -16.66
CA GLY A 292 -2.83 -13.00 -16.37
C GLY A 292 -1.54 -13.27 -17.15
N LYS A 293 -1.50 -12.89 -18.44
CA LYS A 293 -0.28 -13.00 -19.26
C LYS A 293 0.75 -11.92 -18.92
N PHE A 294 0.29 -10.77 -18.43
CA PHE A 294 1.17 -9.66 -18.06
C PHE A 294 2.06 -10.01 -16.87
N VAL A 295 1.73 -10.99 -16.02
CA VAL A 295 2.53 -11.27 -14.81
C VAL A 295 4.01 -11.59 -15.09
N GLU A 296 4.32 -12.14 -16.27
CA GLU A 296 5.67 -12.58 -16.68
C GLU A 296 6.49 -11.46 -17.37
N GLN A 297 5.90 -10.27 -17.53
CA GLN A 297 6.56 -9.11 -18.12
C GLN A 297 7.82 -8.69 -17.37
N GLN A 298 8.69 -7.94 -18.04
CA GLN A 298 9.93 -7.39 -17.48
C GLN A 298 10.11 -5.89 -17.71
N ASP A 299 9.10 -5.23 -18.28
CA ASP A 299 9.13 -3.82 -18.67
C ASP A 299 8.96 -2.87 -17.48
N ILE A 300 8.17 -3.27 -16.47
CA ILE A 300 7.90 -2.49 -15.26
C ILE A 300 8.20 -3.31 -14.00
N ALA A 301 8.90 -2.74 -13.03
CA ALA A 301 9.15 -3.41 -11.76
C ALA A 301 7.89 -3.38 -10.86
N ILE A 302 7.19 -4.51 -10.77
CA ILE A 302 5.99 -4.64 -9.91
C ILE A 302 6.34 -5.25 -8.56
N ASN A 303 5.96 -4.55 -7.49
CA ASN A 303 6.06 -5.00 -6.11
C ASN A 303 7.49 -5.42 -5.72
N PRO A 304 8.52 -4.58 -5.94
CA PRO A 304 9.92 -4.94 -5.66
C PRO A 304 10.16 -5.26 -4.17
N ARG A 305 9.34 -4.75 -3.24
CA ARG A 305 9.44 -5.14 -1.81
C ARG A 305 8.96 -6.55 -1.53
N GLY A 306 8.23 -7.16 -2.45
CA GLY A 306 7.54 -8.43 -2.29
C GLY A 306 6.03 -8.33 -2.18
N GLY A 307 5.46 -7.15 -2.47
CA GLY A 307 4.02 -6.94 -2.40
C GLY A 307 3.45 -7.19 -1.00
N ILE A 308 2.13 -7.24 -0.90
CA ILE A 308 1.40 -7.64 0.29
C ILE A 308 1.52 -9.15 0.50
N LEU A 309 1.50 -9.96 -0.57
CA LEU A 309 1.61 -11.43 -0.48
C LEU A 309 2.90 -11.87 0.22
N GLY A 310 4.05 -11.33 -0.21
CA GLY A 310 5.35 -11.71 0.34
C GLY A 310 5.76 -10.93 1.60
N CYS A 311 5.24 -9.72 1.81
CA CYS A 311 5.59 -8.96 3.02
C CYS A 311 4.67 -9.25 4.22
N GLY A 312 3.43 -9.66 3.99
CA GLY A 312 2.36 -9.61 4.99
C GLY A 312 1.55 -8.31 4.92
N HIS A 313 0.39 -8.31 5.55
CA HIS A 313 -0.62 -7.26 5.44
C HIS A 313 -1.01 -6.63 6.79
N PRO A 314 -0.18 -5.73 7.35
CA PRO A 314 -0.62 -4.86 8.44
C PRO A 314 -1.47 -3.75 7.81
N VAL A 315 -2.80 -3.87 7.89
CA VAL A 315 -3.74 -3.08 7.06
C VAL A 315 -3.54 -1.56 7.19
N GLY A 316 -3.42 -1.03 8.41
CA GLY A 316 -3.12 0.38 8.68
C GLY A 316 -1.75 0.87 8.17
N ALA A 317 -0.76 -0.01 8.05
CA ALA A 317 0.59 0.32 7.62
C ALA A 317 0.84 0.12 6.11
N THR A 318 0.00 -0.67 5.44
CA THR A 318 0.27 -1.15 4.06
C THR A 318 0.44 -0.01 3.07
N GLY A 319 -0.48 0.96 3.05
CA GLY A 319 -0.38 2.12 2.15
C GLY A 319 0.88 2.96 2.40
N VAL A 320 1.28 3.11 3.67
CA VAL A 320 2.50 3.83 4.04
C VAL A 320 3.74 3.05 3.62
N ALA A 321 3.73 1.72 3.76
CA ALA A 321 4.84 0.84 3.35
C ALA A 321 5.02 0.82 1.82
N GLN A 322 3.94 0.87 1.05
CA GLN A 322 3.99 1.00 -0.41
C GLN A 322 4.66 2.33 -0.81
N VAL A 323 4.23 3.44 -0.22
CA VAL A 323 4.86 4.76 -0.46
C VAL A 323 6.31 4.80 0.02
N ALA A 324 6.62 4.18 1.16
CA ALA A 324 7.98 4.08 1.68
C ALA A 324 8.90 3.34 0.70
N GLU A 325 8.46 2.21 0.14
CA GLU A 325 9.25 1.48 -0.86
C GLU A 325 9.48 2.32 -2.11
N ILE A 326 8.45 2.91 -2.70
CA ILE A 326 8.62 3.74 -3.91
C ILE A 326 9.54 4.93 -3.62
N THR A 327 9.45 5.53 -2.43
CA THR A 327 10.38 6.58 -2.00
C THR A 327 11.82 6.08 -1.94
N LEU A 328 12.06 4.89 -1.38
CA LEU A 328 13.40 4.28 -1.32
C LEU A 328 13.92 3.91 -2.72
N GLN A 329 13.05 3.42 -3.61
CA GLN A 329 13.41 3.09 -4.99
C GLN A 329 13.85 4.34 -5.74
N LEU A 330 13.03 5.39 -5.71
CA LEU A 330 13.29 6.65 -6.41
C LEU A 330 14.49 7.43 -5.84
N SER A 331 14.80 7.25 -4.56
CA SER A 331 15.99 7.84 -3.92
C SER A 331 17.26 6.99 -4.04
N GLY A 332 17.21 5.83 -4.70
CA GLY A 332 18.38 4.95 -4.83
C GLY A 332 18.79 4.24 -3.53
N LYS A 333 17.89 4.16 -2.54
CA LYS A 333 18.14 3.66 -1.18
C LYS A 333 17.42 2.33 -0.89
N ALA A 334 16.88 1.63 -1.89
CA ALA A 334 16.14 0.37 -1.70
C ALA A 334 17.03 -0.88 -1.50
N GLY A 335 18.35 -0.72 -1.47
CA GLY A 335 19.31 -1.79 -1.16
C GLY A 335 19.23 -2.96 -2.15
N LYS A 336 19.12 -4.20 -1.65
CA LYS A 336 19.05 -5.42 -2.49
C LYS A 336 17.82 -5.48 -3.42
N ARG A 337 16.85 -4.58 -3.24
CA ARG A 337 15.61 -4.50 -4.02
C ARG A 337 15.63 -3.40 -5.07
N GLN A 338 16.72 -2.64 -5.15
CA GLN A 338 16.82 -1.47 -6.01
C GLN A 338 16.55 -1.81 -7.48
N VAL A 339 15.58 -1.11 -8.06
CA VAL A 339 15.31 -1.07 -9.50
C VAL A 339 16.27 -0.05 -10.12
N LYS A 340 16.95 -0.45 -11.19
CA LYS A 340 17.98 0.40 -11.83
C LYS A 340 17.30 1.52 -12.61
N GLY A 341 17.67 2.77 -12.33
CA GLY A 341 17.32 3.92 -13.15
C GLY A 341 15.86 4.36 -13.10
N CYS A 342 15.05 3.90 -12.13
CA CYS A 342 13.67 4.32 -11.99
C CYS A 342 13.55 5.81 -11.61
N ARG A 343 12.67 6.54 -12.28
CA ARG A 343 12.42 7.97 -12.09
C ARG A 343 10.97 8.29 -11.76
N THR A 344 10.04 7.42 -12.18
CA THR A 344 8.61 7.54 -11.92
C THR A 344 8.09 6.28 -11.26
N GLY A 345 7.48 6.45 -10.10
CA GLY A 345 6.91 5.39 -9.30
C GLY A 345 5.40 5.52 -9.13
N LEU A 346 4.70 4.39 -9.01
CA LEU A 346 3.26 4.36 -8.75
C LEU A 346 2.95 3.58 -7.48
N VAL A 347 2.02 4.09 -6.69
CA VAL A 347 1.41 3.36 -5.58
C VAL A 347 -0.07 3.18 -5.87
N HIS A 348 -0.56 1.95 -5.74
CA HIS A 348 -1.96 1.60 -5.83
C HIS A 348 -2.39 0.89 -4.54
N ASN A 349 -3.39 1.44 -3.87
CA ASN A 349 -3.82 0.99 -2.56
C ASN A 349 -5.36 0.94 -2.48
N LEU A 350 -5.90 -0.26 -2.26
CA LEU A 350 -7.33 -0.54 -2.22
C LEU A 350 -7.84 -0.70 -0.79
N ALA A 351 -9.15 -0.53 -0.63
CA ALA A 351 -9.88 -0.86 0.59
C ALA A 351 -11.11 -1.71 0.27
N ALA A 352 -11.48 -2.57 1.22
CA ALA A 352 -12.55 -3.56 1.10
C ALA A 352 -12.43 -4.37 -0.20
N ALA A 353 -13.55 -4.61 -0.89
CA ALA A 353 -13.57 -5.28 -2.19
C ALA A 353 -13.19 -4.32 -3.35
N GLY A 354 -12.31 -3.34 -3.15
CA GLY A 354 -12.01 -2.31 -4.16
C GLY A 354 -13.11 -1.26 -4.29
N SER A 355 -13.92 -1.07 -3.25
CA SER A 355 -14.93 0.00 -3.20
C SER A 355 -14.35 1.36 -2.85
N SER A 356 -13.07 1.41 -2.45
CA SER A 356 -12.27 2.62 -2.38
C SER A 356 -10.84 2.35 -2.83
N ALA A 357 -10.25 3.30 -3.55
CA ALA A 357 -8.90 3.22 -4.07
C ALA A 357 -8.19 4.58 -3.99
N THR A 358 -6.90 4.51 -3.68
CA THR A 358 -5.97 5.63 -3.81
C THR A 358 -4.85 5.22 -4.76
N VAL A 359 -4.58 6.06 -5.76
CA VAL A 359 -3.42 5.93 -6.65
C VAL A 359 -2.56 7.18 -6.49
N MET A 360 -1.26 6.99 -6.32
CA MET A 360 -0.29 8.09 -6.22
C MET A 360 0.82 7.90 -7.24
N VAL A 361 1.18 8.97 -7.93
CA VAL A 361 2.38 9.03 -8.79
C VAL A 361 3.44 9.81 -8.04
N LEU A 362 4.60 9.19 -7.87
CA LEU A 362 5.79 9.75 -7.26
C LEU A 362 6.88 9.92 -8.31
N GLY A 363 7.73 10.92 -8.18
CA GLY A 363 8.85 11.08 -9.10
C GLY A 363 9.96 11.97 -8.58
N ILE A 364 11.15 11.72 -9.09
CA ILE A 364 12.30 12.63 -8.96
C ILE A 364 12.29 13.63 -10.10
N THR A 365 12.87 14.81 -9.88
CA THR A 365 13.04 15.83 -10.93
C THR A 365 13.93 15.33 -12.05
#